data_AF-G7YX79-F1
#
_entry.id   AF-G7YX79-F1
#
_cell.length_a   1.000
_cell.length_b   1.000
_cell.length_c   1.000
_cell.angle_alpha   90.00
_cell.angle_beta   90.00
_cell.angle_gamma   90.00
#
_symmetry.space_group_name_H-M   'P 1'
#
loop_
_entity.id
_entity.type
_entity.pdbx_description
1 polymer ?
#
loop_
_entity_poly.entity_id
_entity_poly.type
_entity_poly.pdbx_seq_one_letter_code
_entity_poly.pdbx_strand_id
1 'polypeptide(L)'
;MMGTVVECLSKTFQLSPQKREVLCSQMGPVGEQFFDALKDARSVEDNCKRLMQSGEQQIGYALDEYAVARRAVVIKLFIDALTLGSGVTSPRPGGGHSKPIELRSHDPLRYTSDMLALMHQLTASEKEYLVTLTHECRETATSEILDACLDAITEGLCSPFKMRLEQVLVAMQDAVLLYRINNVLRFYQHTLCGFLGTSARLSTTVNEMQELSWRLLFSSLHQYTRQALDQAEFPAQDLCPSDAVRDTLQLLLEILRAQDISLLSDEIRQASFKEIINTLLTPLVTHCQNSAERIIQTRLTDSQLGDGISESPLLKLPYGAESATYLANCLYLIESTLAQIDCASEQVEKLANLLNASVDTLVAAQVTVILRNTNLTPLVQVLEEGHDPANDGALCARNGPGLSEPEVRHALTRFDLYLSNPDRFCLPELQYLTVQKLKKVVRRRAADDVHSRYEKIFRALTDPANGYNFSADGSQGNQIQTKLRSPEQVAELILNF
;
A
#
# COMPACT_ATOMS: atom_id res chain seq x y z
N MET A 1 -26.07 10.57 45.70
CA MET A 1 -26.60 9.87 44.51
C MET A 1 -27.34 10.90 43.68
N MET A 2 -26.75 11.36 42.57
CA MET A 2 -27.46 12.22 41.61
C MET A 2 -28.55 11.36 40.96
N GLY A 3 -29.82 11.71 41.18
CA GLY A 3 -30.92 11.08 40.46
C GLY A 3 -30.74 11.28 38.96
N THR A 4 -31.18 10.32 38.17
CA THR A 4 -31.15 10.44 36.70
C THR A 4 -31.91 11.70 36.25
N VAL A 5 -31.55 12.31 35.11
CA VAL A 5 -32.23 13.51 34.58
C VAL A 5 -33.75 13.32 34.51
N VAL A 6 -34.19 12.10 34.21
CA VAL A 6 -35.60 11.68 34.19
C VAL A 6 -36.25 11.77 35.58
N GLU A 7 -35.57 11.36 36.65
CA GLU A 7 -36.07 11.50 38.03
C GLU A 7 -36.19 12.97 38.45
N CYS A 8 -35.26 13.82 38.02
CA CYS A 8 -35.32 15.25 38.28
C CYS A 8 -36.49 15.92 37.54
N LEU A 9 -36.70 15.59 36.26
CA LEU A 9 -37.84 16.07 35.48
C LEU A 9 -39.18 15.58 36.05
N SER A 10 -39.27 14.29 36.42
CA SER A 10 -40.48 13.73 37.04
C SER A 10 -40.78 14.41 38.38
N LYS A 11 -39.78 14.66 39.23
CA LYS A 11 -39.98 15.39 40.50
C LYS A 11 -40.38 16.86 40.31
N THR A 12 -39.94 17.49 39.22
CA THR A 12 -40.16 18.93 38.98
C THR A 12 -41.49 19.22 38.29
N PHE A 13 -41.95 18.30 37.41
CA PHE A 13 -43.12 18.49 36.54
C PHE A 13 -44.25 17.48 36.77
N GLN A 14 -44.10 16.53 37.70
CA GLN A 14 -45.16 15.57 38.03
C GLN A 14 -45.37 15.48 39.54
N LEU A 15 -46.64 15.32 39.94
CA LEU A 15 -47.00 15.00 41.32
C LEU A 15 -46.70 13.53 41.60
N SER A 16 -46.15 13.25 42.79
CA SER A 16 -45.97 11.87 43.24
C SER A 16 -47.34 11.17 43.36
N PRO A 17 -47.41 9.84 43.12
CA PRO A 17 -48.67 9.09 43.16
C PRO A 17 -49.39 9.22 44.51
N GLN A 18 -48.63 9.29 45.61
CA GLN A 18 -49.15 9.52 46.97
C GLN A 18 -49.82 10.90 47.11
N LYS A 19 -49.18 11.97 46.61
CA LYS A 19 -49.75 13.33 46.66
C LYS A 19 -50.97 13.47 45.76
N ARG A 20 -50.98 12.78 44.61
CA ARG A 20 -52.13 12.72 43.71
C ARG A 20 -53.32 12.02 44.38
N GLU A 21 -53.09 10.92 45.09
CA GLU A 21 -54.13 10.19 45.82
C GLU A 21 -54.74 11.06 46.93
N VAL A 22 -53.90 11.80 47.68
CA VAL A 22 -54.35 12.76 48.70
C VAL A 22 -55.25 13.84 48.09
N LEU A 23 -54.88 14.42 46.94
CA LEU A 23 -55.67 15.45 46.26
C LEU A 23 -56.97 14.94 45.64
N CYS A 24 -57.02 13.67 45.22
CA CYS A 24 -58.18 13.09 44.52
C CYS A 24 -59.12 12.27 45.42
N SER A 25 -58.79 12.10 46.70
CA SER A 25 -59.61 11.34 47.65
C SER A 25 -60.93 12.06 47.96
N GLN A 26 -62.07 11.39 47.78
CA GLN A 26 -63.41 11.99 48.00
C GLN A 26 -63.79 12.09 49.49
N MET A 27 -63.08 11.37 50.38
CA MET A 27 -63.40 11.24 51.82
C MET A 27 -62.17 11.47 52.72
N GLY A 28 -61.08 12.01 52.17
CA GLY A 28 -59.83 12.23 52.91
C GLY A 28 -59.89 13.45 53.84
N PRO A 29 -59.16 13.45 54.98
CA PRO A 29 -59.09 14.61 55.86
C PRO A 29 -58.35 15.77 55.19
N VAL A 30 -59.00 16.94 55.11
CA VAL A 30 -58.36 18.19 54.67
C VAL A 30 -57.43 18.67 55.79
N GLY A 31 -56.20 18.17 55.78
CA GLY A 31 -55.16 18.47 56.77
C GLY A 31 -53.87 18.98 56.14
N GLU A 32 -52.80 19.04 56.92
CA GLU A 32 -51.47 19.54 56.52
C GLU A 32 -50.95 18.85 55.25
N GLN A 33 -51.09 17.52 55.16
CA GLN A 33 -50.67 16.73 53.99
C GLN A 33 -51.43 17.09 52.71
N PHE A 34 -52.70 17.52 52.82
CA PHE A 34 -53.48 17.97 51.67
C PHE A 34 -53.00 19.33 51.17
N PHE A 35 -52.74 20.28 52.08
CA PHE A 35 -52.23 21.60 51.72
C PHE A 35 -50.80 21.56 51.19
N ASP A 36 -49.96 20.66 51.70
CA ASP A 36 -48.62 20.40 51.16
C ASP A 36 -48.70 19.83 49.74
N ALA A 37 -49.59 18.85 49.49
CA ALA A 37 -49.82 18.32 48.16
C ALA A 37 -50.36 19.39 47.19
N LEU A 38 -51.23 20.29 47.67
CA LEU A 38 -51.78 21.39 46.88
C LEU A 38 -50.73 22.45 46.53
N LYS A 39 -49.83 22.78 47.47
CA LYS A 39 -48.72 23.70 47.25
C LYS A 39 -47.75 23.15 46.20
N ASP A 40 -47.47 21.85 46.25
CA ASP A 40 -46.66 21.19 45.24
C ASP A 40 -47.37 21.12 43.89
N ALA A 41 -48.67 20.86 43.85
CA ALA A 41 -49.44 20.90 42.61
C ALA A 41 -49.39 22.28 41.96
N ARG A 42 -49.47 23.36 42.77
CA ARG A 42 -49.32 24.73 42.30
C ARG A 42 -47.91 25.05 41.81
N SER A 43 -46.89 24.52 42.49
CA SER A 43 -45.49 24.64 42.04
C SER A 43 -45.28 23.93 40.70
N VAL A 44 -45.84 22.73 40.52
CA VAL A 44 -45.84 22.00 39.24
C VAL A 44 -46.59 22.78 38.16
N GLU A 45 -47.75 23.36 38.48
CA GLU A 45 -48.50 24.22 37.56
C GLU A 45 -47.68 25.44 37.12
N ASP A 46 -47.02 26.12 38.06
CA ASP A 46 -46.16 27.28 37.78
C ASP A 46 -44.92 26.89 36.97
N ASN A 47 -44.31 25.73 37.25
CA ASN A 47 -43.20 25.19 36.47
C ASN A 47 -43.64 24.84 35.04
N CYS A 48 -44.78 24.17 34.88
CA CYS A 48 -45.36 23.87 33.56
C CYS A 48 -45.75 25.13 32.81
N LYS A 49 -46.28 26.15 33.50
CA LYS A 49 -46.57 27.46 32.91
C LYS A 49 -45.30 28.15 32.43
N ARG A 50 -44.23 28.16 33.22
CA ARG A 50 -42.91 28.69 32.79
C ARG A 50 -42.33 27.93 31.61
N LEU A 51 -42.45 26.60 31.61
CA LEU A 51 -42.03 25.75 30.50
C LEU A 51 -42.85 26.01 29.22
N MET A 52 -44.16 26.21 29.33
CA MET A 52 -45.01 26.55 28.18
C MET A 52 -44.84 28.00 27.71
N GLN A 53 -44.47 28.91 28.63
CA GLN A 53 -44.20 30.32 28.34
C GLN A 53 -42.81 30.55 27.75
N SER A 54 -41.90 29.57 27.77
CA SER A 54 -40.55 29.72 27.17
C SER A 54 -40.59 29.84 25.64
N GLY A 55 -41.72 29.53 24.97
CA GLY A 55 -41.88 29.69 23.51
C GLY A 55 -41.08 28.70 22.65
N GLU A 56 -40.15 27.96 23.25
CA GLU A 56 -39.25 27.00 22.60
C GLU A 56 -40.01 25.85 21.91
N GLN A 57 -41.13 25.39 22.48
CA GLN A 57 -41.97 24.37 21.85
C GLN A 57 -42.68 24.89 20.60
N GLN A 58 -43.16 26.14 20.62
CA GLN A 58 -43.90 26.71 19.49
C GLN A 58 -42.98 26.98 18.29
N ILE A 59 -41.76 27.46 18.55
CA ILE A 59 -40.77 27.67 17.48
C ILE A 59 -40.27 26.33 16.92
N GLY A 60 -40.08 25.31 17.76
CA GLY A 60 -39.73 23.96 17.32
C GLY A 60 -40.77 23.38 16.34
N TYR A 61 -42.06 23.40 16.71
CA TYR A 61 -43.14 22.93 15.81
C TYR A 61 -43.22 23.75 14.50
N ALA A 62 -43.04 25.07 14.57
CA ALA A 62 -43.05 25.90 13.37
C ALA A 62 -41.86 25.59 12.45
N LEU A 63 -40.68 25.33 13.02
CA LEU A 63 -39.48 24.95 12.27
C LEU A 63 -39.57 23.52 11.72
N ASP A 64 -40.28 22.60 12.38
CA ASP A 64 -40.55 21.27 11.84
C ASP A 64 -41.45 21.34 10.59
N GLU A 65 -42.56 22.09 10.65
CA GLU A 65 -43.44 22.32 9.49
C GLU A 65 -42.71 23.05 8.35
N TYR A 66 -41.89 24.04 8.70
CA TYR A 66 -41.01 24.72 7.75
C TYR A 66 -40.03 23.73 7.10
N ALA A 67 -39.40 22.85 7.89
CA ALA A 67 -38.46 21.86 7.41
C ALA A 67 -39.12 20.89 6.43
N VAL A 68 -40.34 20.44 6.69
CA VAL A 68 -41.11 19.57 5.79
C VAL A 68 -41.36 20.27 4.45
N ALA A 69 -41.83 21.53 4.47
CA ALA A 69 -42.10 22.29 3.26
C ALA A 69 -40.81 22.56 2.45
N ARG A 70 -39.73 22.97 3.11
CA ARG A 70 -38.44 23.23 2.46
C ARG A 70 -37.79 21.97 1.92
N ARG A 71 -37.85 20.85 2.65
CA ARG A 71 -37.37 19.54 2.18
C ARG A 71 -37.99 19.16 0.83
N ALA A 72 -39.31 19.32 0.69
CA ALA A 72 -39.99 19.05 -0.58
C ALA A 72 -39.48 19.93 -1.73
N VAL A 73 -39.22 21.21 -1.46
CA VAL A 73 -38.63 22.15 -2.44
C VAL A 73 -37.21 21.76 -2.80
N VAL A 74 -36.37 21.45 -1.81
CA VAL A 74 -34.96 21.06 -2.00
C VAL A 74 -34.85 19.77 -2.82
N ILE A 75 -35.67 18.76 -2.51
CA ILE A 75 -35.75 17.52 -3.29
C ILE A 75 -36.13 17.84 -4.74
N LYS A 76 -37.17 18.67 -4.93
CA LYS A 76 -37.63 19.04 -6.27
C LYS A 76 -36.52 19.76 -7.05
N LEU A 77 -35.86 20.75 -6.46
CA LEU A 77 -34.76 21.47 -7.09
C LEU A 77 -33.62 20.53 -7.48
N PHE A 78 -33.29 19.57 -6.62
CA PHE A 78 -32.26 18.57 -6.90
C PHE A 78 -32.65 17.66 -8.07
N ILE A 79 -33.87 17.12 -8.08
CA ILE A 79 -34.37 16.26 -9.16
C ILE A 79 -34.52 17.03 -10.47
N ASP A 80 -35.03 18.26 -10.43
CA ASP A 80 -35.17 19.12 -11.61
C ASP A 80 -33.79 19.43 -12.21
N ALA A 81 -32.78 19.72 -11.39
CA ALA A 81 -31.42 19.93 -11.87
C ALA A 81 -30.81 18.65 -12.49
N LEU A 82 -31.10 17.48 -11.92
CA LEU A 82 -30.66 16.18 -12.43
C LEU A 82 -31.29 15.86 -13.79
N THR A 83 -32.61 16.06 -13.92
CA THR A 83 -33.42 15.54 -15.04
C THR A 83 -33.76 16.58 -16.11
N LEU A 84 -33.95 17.85 -15.73
CA LEU A 84 -34.41 18.94 -16.61
C LEU A 84 -33.36 20.05 -16.82
N GLY A 85 -32.44 20.23 -15.87
CA GLY A 85 -31.42 21.29 -15.88
C GLY A 85 -31.93 22.63 -15.30
N SER A 86 -31.02 23.59 -15.07
CA SER A 86 -31.31 24.82 -14.30
C SER A 86 -32.21 25.84 -15.00
N GLY A 87 -32.64 25.57 -16.24
CA GLY A 87 -33.49 26.47 -17.03
C GLY A 87 -34.96 26.50 -16.59
N VAL A 88 -35.44 25.48 -15.85
CA VAL A 88 -36.86 25.37 -15.45
C VAL A 88 -37.14 26.07 -14.11
N THR A 89 -36.13 26.32 -13.30
CA THR A 89 -36.26 26.83 -11.92
C THR A 89 -35.93 28.32 -11.79
N SER A 90 -35.39 28.97 -12.84
CA SER A 90 -35.11 30.42 -12.83
C SER A 90 -36.21 31.19 -13.57
N PRO A 91 -36.98 32.08 -12.90
CA PRO A 91 -37.96 32.93 -13.57
C PRO A 91 -37.34 34.05 -14.42
N ARG A 92 -35.99 34.14 -14.46
CA ARG A 92 -35.28 35.22 -15.16
C ARG A 92 -35.14 34.90 -16.65
N PRO A 93 -35.73 35.69 -17.56
CA PRO A 93 -35.50 35.54 -18.99
C PRO A 93 -34.04 35.93 -19.28
N GLY A 94 -33.18 34.94 -19.48
CA GLY A 94 -31.75 35.13 -19.79
C GLY A 94 -30.77 34.33 -18.93
N GLY A 95 -31.23 33.57 -17.92
CA GLY A 95 -30.36 32.61 -17.21
C GLY A 95 -29.97 31.46 -18.14
N GLY A 96 -28.66 31.26 -18.37
CA GLY A 96 -28.16 30.23 -19.29
C GLY A 96 -28.74 28.84 -18.99
N HIS A 97 -29.23 28.16 -20.02
CA HIS A 97 -29.76 26.80 -19.92
C HIS A 97 -28.62 25.84 -19.58
N SER A 98 -28.47 25.45 -18.30
CA SER A 98 -27.59 24.34 -17.96
C SER A 98 -28.30 23.03 -18.33
N LYS A 99 -27.61 22.17 -19.08
CA LYS A 99 -28.13 20.84 -19.43
C LYS A 99 -28.32 19.99 -18.15
N PRO A 100 -29.32 19.09 -18.12
CA PRO A 100 -29.52 18.13 -17.04
C PRO A 100 -28.21 17.42 -16.67
N ILE A 101 -27.99 17.23 -15.37
CA ILE A 101 -26.78 16.57 -14.86
C ILE A 101 -26.75 15.08 -15.30
N GLU A 102 -27.90 14.41 -15.43
CA GLU A 102 -27.99 13.01 -15.87
C GLU A 102 -27.43 12.77 -17.27
N LEU A 103 -27.41 13.78 -18.15
CA LEU A 103 -26.78 13.67 -19.47
C LEU A 103 -25.25 13.49 -19.38
N ARG A 104 -24.65 13.80 -18.22
CA ARG A 104 -23.22 13.61 -17.94
C ARG A 104 -22.90 12.29 -17.25
N SER A 105 -23.88 11.37 -17.11
CA SER A 105 -23.66 10.05 -16.49
C SER A 105 -22.55 9.20 -17.15
N HIS A 106 -22.22 9.47 -18.42
CA HIS A 106 -21.09 8.86 -19.13
C HIS A 106 -19.70 9.33 -18.65
N ASP A 107 -19.64 10.43 -17.90
CA ASP A 107 -18.44 10.95 -17.22
C ASP A 107 -18.69 10.90 -15.70
N PRO A 108 -18.39 9.76 -15.05
CA PRO A 108 -18.72 9.52 -13.65
C PRO A 108 -18.09 10.53 -12.67
N LEU A 109 -16.87 11.00 -12.96
CA LEU A 109 -16.16 11.94 -12.09
C LEU A 109 -16.87 13.29 -12.08
N ARG A 110 -17.20 13.79 -13.28
CA ARG A 110 -17.92 15.06 -13.40
C ARG A 110 -19.35 14.94 -12.90
N TYR A 111 -20.02 13.83 -13.20
CA TYR A 111 -21.37 13.55 -12.70
C TYR A 111 -21.43 13.58 -11.16
N THR A 112 -20.49 12.90 -10.50
CA THR A 112 -20.38 12.91 -9.03
C THR A 112 -20.07 14.30 -8.48
N SER A 113 -19.14 15.01 -9.11
CA SER A 113 -18.74 16.36 -8.70
C SER A 113 -19.89 17.37 -8.83
N ASP A 114 -20.64 17.32 -9.93
CA ASP A 114 -21.80 18.21 -10.17
C ASP A 114 -22.92 17.94 -9.16
N MET A 115 -23.20 16.67 -8.83
CA MET A 115 -24.20 16.31 -7.80
C MET A 115 -23.81 16.86 -6.43
N LEU A 116 -22.55 16.66 -6.01
CA LEU A 116 -22.06 17.13 -4.71
C LEU A 116 -21.99 18.66 -4.63
N ALA A 117 -21.58 19.32 -5.71
CA ALA A 117 -21.56 20.78 -5.79
C ALA A 117 -22.97 21.36 -5.61
N LEU A 118 -23.97 20.77 -6.28
CA LEU A 118 -25.36 21.18 -6.15
C LEU A 118 -25.90 20.94 -4.73
N MET A 119 -25.61 19.78 -4.13
CA MET A 119 -26.01 19.50 -2.75
C MET A 119 -25.41 20.51 -1.78
N HIS A 120 -24.11 20.80 -1.90
CA HIS A 120 -23.45 21.82 -1.08
C HIS A 120 -24.09 23.21 -1.27
N GLN A 121 -24.39 23.60 -2.50
CA GLN A 121 -25.06 24.89 -2.77
C GLN A 121 -26.46 24.96 -2.16
N LEU A 122 -27.25 23.90 -2.28
CA LEU A 122 -28.59 23.83 -1.67
C LEU A 122 -28.49 23.91 -0.15
N THR A 123 -27.60 23.14 0.47
CA THR A 123 -27.35 23.19 1.92
C THR A 123 -26.96 24.59 2.39
N ALA A 124 -26.04 25.26 1.68
CA ALA A 124 -25.62 26.61 2.02
C ALA A 124 -26.78 27.62 1.94
N SER A 125 -27.60 27.51 0.88
CA SER A 125 -28.77 28.37 0.67
C SER A 125 -29.82 28.19 1.77
N GLU A 126 -30.13 26.94 2.14
CA GLU A 126 -31.09 26.66 3.21
C GLU A 126 -30.60 27.16 4.57
N LYS A 127 -29.31 27.04 4.86
CA LYS A 127 -28.71 27.60 6.08
C LYS A 127 -28.88 29.12 6.12
N GLU A 128 -28.63 29.80 5.02
CA GLU A 128 -28.81 31.26 4.92
C GLU A 128 -30.28 31.67 5.10
N TYR A 129 -31.23 30.93 4.51
CA TYR A 129 -32.66 31.17 4.71
C TYR A 129 -33.09 30.96 6.16
N LEU A 130 -32.62 29.89 6.81
CA LEU A 130 -32.90 29.59 8.22
C LEU A 130 -32.37 30.68 9.15
N VAL A 131 -31.13 31.12 8.94
CA VAL A 131 -30.50 32.18 9.74
C VAL A 131 -31.21 33.52 9.54
N THR A 132 -31.65 33.82 8.31
CA THR A 132 -32.39 35.04 8.00
C THR A 132 -33.79 35.02 8.62
N LEU A 133 -34.50 33.90 8.51
CA LEU A 133 -35.85 33.73 9.06
C LEU A 133 -35.88 33.85 10.59
N THR A 134 -34.85 33.33 11.25
CA THR A 134 -34.77 33.29 12.72
C THR A 134 -33.98 34.45 13.32
N HIS A 135 -33.61 35.45 12.51
CA HIS A 135 -32.79 36.58 12.95
C HIS A 135 -33.36 37.32 14.17
N GLU A 136 -34.68 37.48 14.25
CA GLU A 136 -35.37 38.17 15.36
C GLU A 136 -35.67 37.26 16.57
N CYS A 137 -35.52 35.93 16.41
CA CYS A 137 -35.86 34.92 17.41
C CYS A 137 -34.62 34.23 18.00
N ARG A 138 -33.44 34.85 17.98
CA ARG A 138 -32.17 34.23 18.40
C ARG A 138 -32.15 33.71 19.84
N GLU A 139 -32.96 34.30 20.72
CA GLU A 139 -33.05 33.87 22.13
C GLU A 139 -33.76 32.52 22.29
N THR A 140 -34.66 32.15 21.37
CA THR A 140 -35.43 30.90 21.40
C THR A 140 -35.01 29.90 20.32
N ALA A 141 -34.47 30.38 19.19
CA ALA A 141 -33.91 29.56 18.11
C ALA A 141 -32.42 29.26 18.38
N THR A 142 -32.18 28.30 19.27
CA THR A 142 -30.81 27.85 19.59
C THR A 142 -30.12 27.22 18.38
N SER A 143 -28.78 27.22 18.36
CA SER A 143 -28.00 26.58 17.28
C SER A 143 -28.43 25.13 17.08
N GLU A 144 -28.69 24.39 18.16
CA GLU A 144 -29.09 22.98 18.12
C GLU A 144 -30.42 22.78 17.37
N ILE A 145 -31.40 23.66 17.59
CA ILE A 145 -32.70 23.60 16.90
C ILE A 145 -32.52 23.95 15.42
N LEU A 146 -31.70 24.95 15.10
CA LEU A 146 -31.41 25.35 13.72
C LEU A 146 -30.66 24.25 12.95
N ASP A 147 -29.68 23.62 13.60
CA ASP A 147 -28.90 22.52 13.03
C ASP A 147 -29.80 21.29 12.81
N ALA A 148 -30.70 20.98 13.75
CA ALA A 148 -31.69 19.91 13.59
C ALA A 148 -32.69 20.18 12.46
N CYS A 149 -33.17 21.43 12.33
CA CYS A 149 -34.04 21.85 11.23
C CYS A 149 -33.32 21.73 9.88
N LEU A 150 -32.07 22.18 9.81
CA LEU A 150 -31.25 22.08 8.59
C LEU A 150 -30.95 20.62 8.21
N ASP A 151 -30.66 19.75 9.18
CA ASP A 151 -30.50 18.31 8.96
C ASP A 151 -31.81 17.70 8.41
N ALA A 152 -32.96 18.03 9.00
CA ALA A 152 -34.26 17.59 8.52
C ALA A 152 -34.57 18.06 7.07
N ILE A 153 -34.16 19.27 6.69
CA ILE A 153 -34.32 19.74 5.31
C ILE A 153 -33.39 18.98 4.35
N THR A 154 -32.12 18.84 4.72
CA THR A 154 -31.09 18.25 3.85
C THR A 154 -31.15 16.73 3.76
N GLU A 155 -31.78 16.05 4.71
CA GLU A 155 -32.06 14.61 4.69
C GLU A 155 -32.77 14.17 3.39
N GLY A 156 -33.62 15.04 2.83
CA GLY A 156 -34.32 14.77 1.57
C GLY A 156 -33.39 14.50 0.38
N LEU A 157 -32.16 15.01 0.41
CA LEU A 157 -31.17 14.84 -0.65
C LEU A 157 -30.50 13.46 -0.62
N CYS A 158 -30.50 12.78 0.53
CA CYS A 158 -29.71 11.57 0.75
C CYS A 158 -30.11 10.42 -0.18
N SER A 159 -31.41 10.10 -0.24
CA SER A 159 -31.94 8.99 -1.06
C SER A 159 -31.67 9.16 -2.57
N PRO A 160 -32.04 10.29 -3.22
CA PRO A 160 -31.84 10.45 -4.66
C PRO A 160 -30.35 10.52 -5.06
N PHE A 161 -29.49 11.07 -4.19
CA PHE A 161 -28.04 11.07 -4.37
C PHE A 161 -27.47 9.65 -4.26
N LYS A 162 -27.78 8.95 -3.16
CA LYS A 162 -27.28 7.61 -2.87
C LYS A 162 -27.62 6.64 -3.99
N MET A 163 -28.89 6.57 -4.39
CA MET A 163 -29.34 5.69 -5.47
C MET A 163 -28.55 5.88 -6.78
N ARG A 164 -28.32 7.14 -7.20
CA ARG A 164 -27.63 7.45 -8.46
C ARG A 164 -26.14 7.18 -8.36
N LEU A 165 -25.50 7.57 -7.25
CA LEU A 165 -24.08 7.37 -7.08
C LEU A 165 -23.72 5.89 -6.90
N GLU A 166 -24.50 5.13 -6.12
CA GLU A 166 -24.31 3.68 -5.98
C GLU A 166 -24.39 2.97 -7.33
N GLN A 167 -25.38 3.30 -8.16
CA GLN A 167 -25.51 2.71 -9.50
C GLN A 167 -24.29 2.98 -10.38
N VAL A 168 -23.77 4.21 -10.35
CA VAL A 168 -22.57 4.58 -11.13
C VAL A 168 -21.32 3.89 -10.60
N LEU A 169 -21.15 3.84 -9.27
CA LEU A 169 -19.98 3.21 -8.64
C LEU A 169 -19.95 1.70 -8.89
N VAL A 170 -21.07 1.00 -8.74
CA VAL A 170 -21.14 -0.46 -8.91
C VAL A 170 -20.93 -0.89 -10.37
N ALA A 171 -21.34 -0.06 -11.33
CA ALA A 171 -21.10 -0.33 -12.75
C ALA A 171 -19.64 -0.09 -13.19
N MET A 172 -18.84 0.59 -12.35
CA MET A 172 -17.49 1.01 -12.69
C MET A 172 -16.46 -0.08 -12.39
N GLN A 173 -15.53 -0.29 -13.33
CA GLN A 173 -14.41 -1.22 -13.17
C GLN A 173 -13.05 -0.52 -13.11
N ASP A 174 -12.99 0.75 -13.54
CA ASP A 174 -11.77 1.56 -13.59
C ASP A 174 -11.32 1.98 -12.18
N ALA A 175 -10.21 1.40 -11.73
CA ALA A 175 -9.62 1.69 -10.42
C ALA A 175 -9.13 3.15 -10.30
N VAL A 176 -8.57 3.73 -11.36
CA VAL A 176 -8.08 5.12 -11.34
C VAL A 176 -9.25 6.07 -11.16
N LEU A 177 -10.34 5.84 -11.90
CA LEU A 177 -11.55 6.66 -11.80
C LEU A 177 -12.25 6.50 -10.44
N LEU A 178 -12.32 5.28 -9.90
CA LEU A 178 -12.84 5.01 -8.55
C LEU A 178 -12.04 5.79 -7.49
N TYR A 179 -10.71 5.82 -7.61
CA TYR A 179 -9.85 6.58 -6.70
C TYR A 179 -10.09 8.11 -6.81
N ARG A 180 -10.22 8.65 -8.03
CA ARG A 180 -10.53 10.07 -8.24
C ARG A 180 -11.88 10.46 -7.64
N ILE A 181 -12.91 9.64 -7.84
CA ILE A 181 -14.23 9.86 -7.24
C ILE A 181 -14.17 9.79 -5.72
N ASN A 182 -13.40 8.84 -5.17
CA ASN A 182 -13.19 8.74 -3.73
C ASN A 182 -12.64 10.04 -3.13
N ASN A 183 -11.65 10.65 -3.80
CA ASN A 183 -11.06 11.91 -3.38
C ASN A 183 -12.07 13.06 -3.40
N VAL A 184 -12.91 13.15 -4.44
CA VAL A 184 -13.99 14.13 -4.52
C VAL A 184 -15.00 13.94 -3.39
N LEU A 185 -15.43 12.70 -3.13
CA LEU A 185 -16.35 12.38 -2.03
C LEU A 185 -15.76 12.79 -0.68
N ARG A 186 -14.47 12.53 -0.47
CA ARG A 186 -13.78 12.89 0.78
C ARG A 186 -13.65 14.40 0.97
N PHE A 187 -13.39 15.15 -0.10
CA PHE A 187 -13.40 16.62 -0.07
C PHE A 187 -14.79 17.16 0.32
N TYR A 188 -15.85 16.66 -0.30
CA TYR A 188 -17.21 17.12 0.02
C TYR A 188 -17.68 16.62 1.38
N GLN A 189 -17.24 15.45 1.85
CA GLN A 189 -17.48 14.97 3.20
C GLN A 189 -16.88 15.96 4.22
N HIS A 190 -15.63 16.37 4.06
CA HIS A 190 -15.02 17.40 4.92
C HIS A 190 -15.78 18.73 4.84
N THR A 191 -16.14 19.17 3.64
CA THR A 191 -16.86 20.44 3.42
C THR A 191 -18.23 20.42 4.11
N LEU A 192 -19.06 19.41 3.86
CA LEU A 192 -20.40 19.28 4.42
C LEU A 192 -20.39 19.07 5.94
N CYS A 193 -19.43 18.29 6.46
CA CYS A 193 -19.23 18.16 7.90
C CYS A 193 -18.93 19.52 8.57
N GLY A 194 -18.21 20.42 7.89
CA GLY A 194 -17.98 21.78 8.39
C GLY A 194 -19.25 22.62 8.49
N PHE A 195 -20.28 22.35 7.67
CA PHE A 195 -21.54 23.11 7.68
C PHE A 195 -22.62 22.51 8.57
N LEU A 196 -22.74 21.18 8.57
CA LEU A 196 -23.83 20.42 9.19
C LEU A 196 -23.40 19.64 10.45
N GLY A 197 -22.10 19.50 10.67
CA GLY A 197 -21.56 18.56 11.65
C GLY A 197 -21.48 17.13 11.12
N THR A 198 -20.78 16.29 11.89
CA THR A 198 -20.50 14.88 11.54
C THR A 198 -21.71 13.97 11.70
N SER A 199 -22.67 14.35 12.54
CA SER A 199 -23.86 13.53 12.87
C SER A 199 -25.03 13.73 11.90
N ALA A 200 -24.97 14.75 11.04
CA ALA A 200 -26.02 15.04 10.08
C ALA A 200 -26.18 13.91 9.05
N ARG A 201 -27.42 13.62 8.66
CA ARG A 201 -27.78 12.52 7.76
C ARG A 201 -27.12 12.67 6.39
N LEU A 202 -26.95 13.91 5.91
CA LEU A 202 -26.27 14.17 4.65
C LEU A 202 -24.76 13.83 4.75
N SER A 203 -24.10 14.29 5.82
CA SER A 203 -22.68 14.02 6.09
C SER A 203 -22.41 12.52 6.19
N THR A 204 -23.27 11.78 6.91
CA THR A 204 -23.15 10.32 7.01
C THR A 204 -23.37 9.63 5.67
N THR A 205 -24.33 10.10 4.87
CA THR A 205 -24.60 9.52 3.54
C THR A 205 -23.42 9.69 2.59
N VAL A 206 -22.77 10.86 2.56
CA VAL A 206 -21.56 11.06 1.74
C VAL A 206 -20.41 10.21 2.24
N ASN A 207 -20.27 10.04 3.56
CA ASN A 207 -19.27 9.13 4.14
C ASN A 207 -19.52 7.67 3.72
N GLU A 208 -20.76 7.17 3.79
CA GLU A 208 -21.13 5.83 3.32
C GLU A 208 -20.76 5.62 1.83
N MET A 209 -20.97 6.64 1.00
CA MET A 209 -20.62 6.60 -0.43
C MET A 209 -19.11 6.62 -0.66
N GLN A 210 -18.37 7.37 0.16
CA GLN A 210 -16.91 7.36 0.16
C GLN A 210 -16.37 5.97 0.55
N GLU A 211 -16.90 5.36 1.60
CA GLU A 211 -16.52 4.01 2.04
C GLU A 211 -16.88 2.94 0.99
N LEU A 212 -18.02 3.07 0.31
CA LEU A 212 -18.38 2.19 -0.80
C LEU A 212 -17.39 2.32 -1.96
N SER A 213 -17.10 3.55 -2.39
CA SER A 213 -16.11 3.83 -3.44
C SER A 213 -14.73 3.27 -3.09
N TRP A 214 -14.31 3.38 -1.82
CA TRP A 214 -13.05 2.81 -1.34
C TRP A 214 -13.06 1.28 -1.43
N ARG A 215 -14.12 0.61 -0.93
CA ARG A 215 -14.23 -0.85 -1.04
C ARG A 215 -14.24 -1.36 -2.49
N LEU A 216 -14.93 -0.66 -3.38
CA LEU A 216 -14.99 -1.01 -4.80
C LEU A 216 -13.64 -0.84 -5.49
N LEU A 217 -12.87 0.22 -5.13
CA LEU A 217 -11.49 0.38 -5.58
C LEU A 217 -10.65 -0.86 -5.24
N PHE A 218 -10.61 -1.25 -3.96
CA PHE A 218 -9.83 -2.43 -3.57
C PHE A 218 -10.37 -3.70 -4.21
N SER A 219 -11.69 -3.87 -4.33
CA SER A 219 -12.25 -5.02 -5.05
C SER A 219 -11.75 -5.08 -6.49
N SER A 220 -11.70 -3.94 -7.20
CA SER A 220 -11.16 -3.85 -8.56
C SER A 220 -9.67 -4.18 -8.60
N LEU A 221 -8.86 -3.63 -7.67
CA LEU A 221 -7.43 -3.94 -7.60
C LEU A 221 -7.16 -5.43 -7.34
N HIS A 222 -7.87 -6.05 -6.40
CA HIS A 222 -7.71 -7.48 -6.12
C HIS A 222 -8.15 -8.34 -7.32
N GLN A 223 -9.21 -7.94 -8.03
CA GLN A 223 -9.64 -8.62 -9.25
C GLN A 223 -8.60 -8.49 -10.37
N TYR A 224 -8.06 -7.29 -10.57
CA TYR A 224 -6.97 -7.05 -11.51
C TYR A 224 -5.75 -7.92 -11.18
N THR A 225 -5.29 -7.94 -9.92
CA THR A 225 -4.13 -8.74 -9.54
C THR A 225 -4.36 -10.23 -9.75
N ARG A 226 -5.57 -10.74 -9.49
CA ARG A 226 -5.90 -12.14 -9.77
C ARG A 226 -5.84 -12.44 -11.27
N GLN A 227 -6.47 -11.61 -12.08
CA GLN A 227 -6.50 -11.83 -13.53
C GLN A 227 -5.12 -11.69 -14.19
N ALA A 228 -4.33 -10.71 -13.77
CA ALA A 228 -3.03 -10.42 -14.36
C ALA A 228 -1.87 -11.25 -13.77
N LEU A 229 -1.94 -11.66 -12.49
CA LEU A 229 -0.80 -12.23 -11.77
C LEU A 229 -0.99 -13.68 -11.29
N ASP A 230 -2.21 -14.26 -11.32
CA ASP A 230 -2.44 -15.63 -10.80
C ASP A 230 -1.67 -16.70 -11.60
N GLN A 231 -1.49 -16.50 -12.89
CA GLN A 231 -0.70 -17.41 -13.73
C GLN A 231 0.73 -16.89 -13.83
N ALA A 232 1.66 -17.55 -13.14
CA ALA A 232 3.08 -17.26 -13.28
C ALA A 232 3.54 -17.59 -14.71
N GLU A 233 3.78 -16.57 -15.52
CA GLU A 233 4.29 -16.76 -16.87
C GLU A 233 5.73 -17.28 -16.83
N PHE A 234 6.11 -18.07 -17.83
CA PHE A 234 7.51 -18.44 -18.01
C PHE A 234 8.25 -17.20 -18.52
N PRO A 235 9.33 -16.75 -17.84
CA PRO A 235 10.07 -15.58 -18.25
C PRO A 235 10.58 -15.69 -19.69
N ALA A 236 10.59 -14.56 -20.40
CA ALA A 236 11.15 -14.50 -21.74
C ALA A 236 12.65 -14.83 -21.72
N GLN A 237 13.19 -15.22 -22.88
CA GLN A 237 14.59 -15.66 -23.00
C GLN A 237 15.62 -14.58 -22.64
N ASP A 238 15.21 -13.32 -22.67
CA ASP A 238 16.02 -12.16 -22.29
C ASP A 238 16.02 -11.89 -20.77
N LEU A 239 15.25 -12.66 -19.98
CA LEU A 239 15.10 -12.54 -18.53
C LEU A 239 14.67 -11.12 -18.09
N CYS A 240 13.97 -10.40 -18.96
CA CYS A 240 13.36 -9.11 -18.64
C CYS A 240 12.06 -9.31 -17.85
N PRO A 241 11.62 -8.30 -17.07
CA PRO A 241 10.30 -8.34 -16.42
C PRO A 241 9.19 -8.55 -17.44
N SER A 242 8.11 -9.22 -17.08
CA SER A 242 6.94 -9.41 -17.96
C SER A 242 6.13 -8.12 -18.12
N ASP A 243 5.25 -8.08 -19.11
CA ASP A 243 4.34 -6.95 -19.31
C ASP A 243 3.35 -6.83 -18.16
N ALA A 244 2.90 -7.94 -17.57
CA ALA A 244 2.09 -7.91 -16.36
C ALA A 244 2.75 -7.15 -15.21
N VAL A 245 4.08 -7.26 -15.04
CA VAL A 245 4.83 -6.50 -14.04
C VAL A 245 4.86 -5.01 -14.38
N ARG A 246 5.12 -4.67 -15.65
CA ARG A 246 5.14 -3.26 -16.11
C ARG A 246 3.77 -2.61 -16.01
N ASP A 247 2.72 -3.27 -16.47
CA ASP A 247 1.34 -2.79 -16.46
C ASP A 247 0.83 -2.60 -15.02
N THR A 248 1.16 -3.52 -14.11
CA THR A 248 0.79 -3.38 -12.69
C THR A 248 1.47 -2.16 -12.04
N LEU A 249 2.75 -1.94 -12.33
CA LEU A 249 3.48 -0.76 -11.85
C LEU A 249 2.93 0.53 -12.49
N GLN A 250 2.57 0.50 -13.77
CA GLN A 250 1.95 1.63 -14.44
C GLN A 250 0.59 1.96 -13.80
N LEU A 251 -0.28 0.97 -13.55
CA LEU A 251 -1.55 1.17 -12.86
C LEU A 251 -1.33 1.80 -11.48
N LEU A 252 -0.38 1.29 -10.69
CA LEU A 252 -0.04 1.85 -9.39
C LEU A 252 0.36 3.33 -9.52
N LEU A 253 1.27 3.65 -10.46
CA LEU A 253 1.70 5.03 -10.70
C LEU A 253 0.55 5.91 -11.18
N GLU A 254 -0.34 5.43 -12.03
CA GLU A 254 -1.51 6.18 -12.50
C GLU A 254 -2.45 6.52 -11.34
N ILE A 255 -2.72 5.59 -10.43
CA ILE A 255 -3.54 5.86 -9.23
C ILE A 255 -2.86 6.90 -8.34
N LEU A 256 -1.56 6.75 -8.08
CA LEU A 256 -0.80 7.69 -7.25
C LEU A 256 -0.66 9.07 -7.90
N ARG A 257 -0.62 9.15 -9.24
CA ARG A 257 -0.55 10.40 -10.02
C ARG A 257 -1.90 11.04 -10.29
N ALA A 258 -3.00 10.31 -10.24
CA ALA A 258 -4.37 10.81 -10.44
C ALA A 258 -4.87 11.75 -9.32
N GLN A 259 -3.91 12.34 -8.61
CA GLN A 259 -4.10 13.39 -7.63
C GLN A 259 -4.44 14.70 -8.33
N ASP A 260 -5.70 15.13 -8.19
CA ASP A 260 -6.09 16.51 -8.42
C ASP A 260 -6.59 17.09 -7.09
N ILE A 261 -5.84 18.07 -6.54
CA ILE A 261 -6.31 19.07 -5.56
C ILE A 261 -6.89 18.49 -4.25
N SER A 262 -6.21 17.52 -3.63
CA SER A 262 -6.64 16.96 -2.36
C SER A 262 -6.21 17.85 -1.18
N LEU A 263 -7.17 18.58 -0.59
CA LEU A 263 -7.05 19.35 0.65
C LEU A 263 -6.91 18.46 1.91
N LEU A 264 -6.59 17.17 1.74
CA LEU A 264 -6.42 16.22 2.84
C LEU A 264 -5.07 16.41 3.54
N SER A 265 -5.03 16.14 4.84
CA SER A 265 -3.78 16.07 5.59
C SER A 265 -2.83 15.03 4.97
N ASP A 266 -1.53 15.36 4.97
CA ASP A 266 -0.47 14.49 4.46
C ASP A 266 -0.46 13.11 5.12
N GLU A 267 -0.81 13.03 6.41
CA GLU A 267 -0.88 11.77 7.16
C GLU A 267 -1.93 10.81 6.57
N ILE A 268 -3.13 11.33 6.30
CA ILE A 268 -4.23 10.55 5.74
C ILE A 268 -3.88 10.05 4.34
N ARG A 269 -3.24 10.92 3.56
CA ARG A 269 -2.80 10.61 2.20
C ARG A 269 -1.75 9.51 2.18
N GLN A 270 -0.73 9.62 3.02
CA GLN A 270 0.32 8.61 3.13
C GLN A 270 -0.24 7.25 3.59
N ALA A 271 -1.21 7.25 4.51
CA ALA A 271 -1.89 6.02 4.93
C ALA A 271 -2.64 5.34 3.78
N SER A 272 -3.44 6.10 3.02
CA SER A 272 -4.15 5.59 1.84
C SER A 272 -3.20 5.05 0.76
N PHE A 273 -2.09 5.74 0.50
CA PHE A 273 -1.07 5.26 -0.45
C PHE A 273 -0.41 3.97 0.03
N LYS A 274 -0.06 3.88 1.31
CA LYS A 274 0.53 2.67 1.88
C LYS A 274 -0.39 1.46 1.71
N GLU A 275 -1.70 1.64 1.88
CA GLU A 275 -2.70 0.59 1.68
C GLU A 275 -2.74 0.13 0.21
N ILE A 276 -2.84 1.07 -0.75
CA ILE A 276 -2.86 0.77 -2.19
C ILE A 276 -1.56 0.07 -2.63
N ILE A 277 -0.41 0.58 -2.21
CA ILE A 277 0.92 0.00 -2.51
C ILE A 277 0.96 -1.43 -2.00
N ASN A 278 0.58 -1.70 -0.75
CA ASN A 278 0.65 -3.04 -0.19
C ASN A 278 -0.27 -4.03 -0.90
N THR A 279 -1.47 -3.60 -1.33
CA THR A 279 -2.41 -4.44 -2.09
C THR A 279 -1.86 -4.87 -3.44
N LEU A 280 -1.17 -3.99 -4.17
CA LEU A 280 -0.60 -4.33 -5.49
C LEU A 280 0.80 -4.96 -5.40
N LEU A 281 1.63 -4.50 -4.48
CA LEU A 281 3.04 -4.91 -4.39
C LEU A 281 3.20 -6.35 -3.90
N THR A 282 2.43 -6.75 -2.89
CA THR A 282 2.52 -8.10 -2.31
C THR A 282 2.31 -9.19 -3.38
N PRO A 283 1.19 -9.21 -4.12
CA PRO A 283 0.99 -10.22 -5.18
C PRO A 283 1.99 -10.07 -6.33
N LEU A 284 2.42 -8.85 -6.65
CA LEU A 284 3.41 -8.61 -7.71
C LEU A 284 4.78 -9.23 -7.39
N VAL A 285 5.27 -9.06 -6.16
CA VAL A 285 6.53 -9.68 -5.71
C VAL A 285 6.40 -11.19 -5.68
N THR A 286 5.29 -11.72 -5.17
CA THR A 286 5.03 -13.16 -5.16
C THR A 286 4.96 -13.74 -6.57
N HIS A 287 4.34 -13.03 -7.52
CA HIS A 287 4.34 -13.42 -8.93
C HIS A 287 5.76 -13.50 -9.50
N CYS A 288 6.60 -12.49 -9.24
CA CYS A 288 7.99 -12.48 -9.69
C CYS A 288 8.79 -13.67 -9.11
N GLN A 289 8.60 -13.97 -7.83
CA GLN A 289 9.24 -15.12 -7.16
C GLN A 289 8.77 -16.45 -7.76
N ASN A 290 7.47 -16.64 -7.93
CA ASN A 290 6.91 -17.87 -8.50
C ASN A 290 7.38 -18.08 -9.95
N SER A 291 7.43 -17.02 -10.76
CA SER A 291 7.98 -17.10 -12.12
C SER A 291 9.47 -17.44 -12.13
N ALA A 292 10.25 -16.90 -11.18
CA ALA A 292 11.65 -17.22 -11.03
C ALA A 292 11.86 -18.70 -10.60
N GLU A 293 11.01 -19.22 -9.72
CA GLU A 293 11.05 -20.62 -9.27
C GLU A 293 10.68 -21.60 -10.40
N ARG A 294 9.76 -21.22 -11.29
CA ARG A 294 9.40 -22.04 -12.47
C ARG A 294 10.59 -22.28 -13.40
N ILE A 295 11.48 -21.30 -13.57
CA ILE A 295 12.74 -21.49 -14.34
C ILE A 295 13.53 -22.66 -13.78
N ILE A 296 13.67 -22.72 -12.45
CA ILE A 296 14.42 -23.79 -11.77
C ILE A 296 13.72 -25.13 -12.00
N GLN A 297 12.40 -25.20 -11.82
CA GLN A 297 11.64 -26.44 -11.91
C GLN A 297 11.65 -27.05 -13.32
N THR A 298 11.43 -26.26 -14.38
CA THR A 298 11.43 -26.75 -15.77
C THR A 298 12.80 -27.30 -16.18
N ARG A 299 13.89 -26.66 -15.75
CA ARG A 299 15.24 -27.11 -16.07
C ARG A 299 15.64 -28.38 -15.32
N LEU A 300 15.16 -28.55 -14.09
CA LEU A 300 15.33 -29.80 -13.35
C LEU A 300 14.65 -30.97 -14.06
N THR A 301 13.45 -30.78 -14.62
CA THR A 301 12.76 -31.83 -15.39
C THR A 301 13.44 -32.19 -16.72
N ASP A 302 14.00 -31.20 -17.43
CA ASP A 302 14.78 -31.46 -18.66
C ASP A 302 16.06 -32.26 -18.37
N SER A 303 16.71 -32.01 -17.22
CA SER A 303 17.93 -32.72 -16.81
C SER A 303 17.68 -34.19 -16.45
N GLN A 304 16.46 -34.57 -16.05
CA GLN A 304 16.10 -35.96 -15.74
C GLN A 304 15.78 -36.82 -16.98
N LEU A 305 15.63 -36.20 -18.16
CA LEU A 305 15.45 -36.91 -19.44
C LEU A 305 16.78 -37.14 -20.19
N GLY A 306 17.89 -36.55 -19.71
CA GLY A 306 19.24 -36.74 -20.25
C GLY A 306 20.09 -37.66 -19.37
N ASP A 307 20.39 -38.84 -19.92
CA ASP A 307 21.35 -39.88 -19.49
C ASP A 307 21.75 -39.96 -17.99
N GLY A 308 21.34 -41.05 -17.33
CA GLY A 308 21.49 -41.31 -15.89
C GLY A 308 22.93 -41.52 -15.42
N ILE A 309 23.70 -40.44 -15.32
CA ILE A 309 24.99 -40.42 -14.62
C ILE A 309 24.80 -39.63 -13.32
N SER A 310 25.05 -40.32 -12.19
CA SER A 310 24.92 -39.89 -10.80
C SER A 310 24.91 -38.37 -10.54
N GLU A 311 23.78 -37.90 -10.02
CA GLU A 311 23.57 -36.54 -9.52
C GLU A 311 24.65 -36.14 -8.50
N SER A 312 25.45 -35.15 -8.84
CA SER A 312 26.29 -34.42 -7.89
C SER A 312 25.51 -33.19 -7.37
N PRO A 313 25.50 -32.89 -6.05
CA PRO A 313 24.84 -31.70 -5.48
C PRO A 313 25.33 -30.36 -6.07
N LEU A 314 26.47 -30.36 -6.77
CA LEU A 314 27.18 -29.22 -7.33
C LEU A 314 26.68 -28.75 -8.71
N LEU A 315 25.73 -29.46 -9.34
CA LEU A 315 25.08 -29.03 -10.61
C LEU A 315 23.87 -28.10 -10.39
N LYS A 316 23.54 -27.73 -9.14
CA LYS A 316 22.41 -26.83 -8.81
C LYS A 316 22.66 -25.35 -9.18
N LEU A 317 23.90 -24.98 -9.47
CA LEU A 317 24.29 -23.57 -9.54
C LEU A 317 23.97 -22.81 -10.85
N PRO A 318 23.96 -23.41 -12.06
CA PRO A 318 23.60 -22.67 -13.28
C PRO A 318 22.13 -22.26 -13.30
N TYR A 319 21.23 -23.06 -12.71
CA TYR A 319 19.79 -22.80 -12.71
C TYR A 319 19.39 -21.67 -11.76
N GLY A 320 20.10 -21.55 -10.63
CA GLY A 320 19.92 -20.44 -9.70
C GLY A 320 20.32 -19.09 -10.30
N ALA A 321 21.26 -19.07 -11.24
CA ALA A 321 21.73 -17.84 -11.89
C ALA A 321 20.69 -17.23 -12.84
N GLU A 322 20.03 -18.03 -13.69
CA GLU A 322 18.96 -17.53 -14.58
C GLU A 322 17.78 -16.99 -13.76
N SER A 323 17.35 -17.76 -12.75
CA SER A 323 16.28 -17.40 -11.82
C SER A 323 16.59 -16.10 -11.06
N ALA A 324 17.79 -15.99 -10.47
CA ALA A 324 18.23 -14.81 -9.73
C ALA A 324 18.40 -13.59 -10.64
N THR A 325 18.78 -13.78 -11.91
CA THR A 325 18.90 -12.69 -12.89
C THR A 325 17.54 -12.09 -13.22
N TYR A 326 16.55 -12.94 -13.52
CA TYR A 326 15.17 -12.49 -13.75
C TYR A 326 14.61 -11.78 -12.51
N LEU A 327 14.75 -12.40 -11.33
CA LEU A 327 14.25 -11.83 -10.09
C LEU A 327 14.92 -10.48 -9.76
N ALA A 328 16.24 -10.36 -9.97
CA ALA A 328 16.96 -9.11 -9.77
C ALA A 328 16.48 -8.00 -10.72
N ASN A 329 16.21 -8.32 -12.00
CA ASN A 329 15.65 -7.38 -12.96
C ASN A 329 14.26 -6.88 -12.52
N CYS A 330 13.37 -7.79 -12.10
CA CYS A 330 12.03 -7.44 -11.63
C CYS A 330 12.07 -6.60 -10.34
N LEU A 331 12.82 -7.06 -9.32
CA LEU A 331 12.91 -6.38 -8.04
C LEU A 331 13.52 -4.99 -8.19
N TYR A 332 14.56 -4.82 -9.02
CA TYR A 332 15.13 -3.51 -9.28
C TYR A 332 14.14 -2.56 -9.97
N LEU A 333 13.37 -3.06 -10.96
CA LEU A 333 12.35 -2.24 -11.61
C LEU A 333 11.30 -1.75 -10.61
N ILE A 334 10.82 -2.65 -9.75
CA ILE A 334 9.84 -2.33 -8.71
C ILE A 334 10.44 -1.35 -7.69
N GLU A 335 11.63 -1.63 -7.16
CA GLU A 335 12.34 -0.79 -6.18
C GLU A 335 12.59 0.62 -6.73
N SER A 336 13.16 0.74 -7.92
CA SER A 336 13.47 2.03 -8.55
C SER A 336 12.23 2.87 -8.86
N THR A 337 11.10 2.21 -9.14
CA THR A 337 9.80 2.87 -9.32
C THR A 337 9.27 3.40 -7.98
N LEU A 338 9.34 2.59 -6.92
CA LEU A 338 8.86 2.96 -5.58
C LEU A 338 9.76 3.94 -4.85
N ALA A 339 11.07 3.97 -5.15
CA ALA A 339 12.03 4.88 -4.54
C ALA A 339 11.69 6.37 -4.78
N GLN A 340 10.84 6.66 -5.78
CA GLN A 340 10.36 8.01 -6.08
C GLN A 340 9.15 8.42 -5.21
N ILE A 341 8.66 7.53 -4.34
CA ILE A 341 7.45 7.72 -3.54
C ILE A 341 7.82 7.77 -2.05
N ASP A 342 7.62 8.92 -1.41
CA ASP A 342 8.06 9.17 -0.03
C ASP A 342 7.50 8.17 0.99
N CYS A 343 6.24 7.73 0.82
CA CYS A 343 5.57 6.83 1.75
C CYS A 343 5.87 5.34 1.53
N ALA A 344 6.73 4.99 0.57
CA ALA A 344 7.06 3.61 0.21
C ALA A 344 8.39 3.12 0.83
N SER A 345 8.97 3.86 1.78
CA SER A 345 10.31 3.58 2.33
C SER A 345 10.46 2.18 2.93
N GLU A 346 9.47 1.72 3.70
CA GLU A 346 9.46 0.38 4.30
C GLU A 346 9.43 -0.72 3.23
N GLN A 347 8.66 -0.51 2.16
CA GLN A 347 8.55 -1.45 1.05
C GLN A 347 9.84 -1.48 0.22
N VAL A 348 10.45 -0.32 -0.03
CA VAL A 348 11.75 -0.20 -0.71
C VAL A 348 12.84 -0.94 0.05
N GLU A 349 12.88 -0.82 1.39
CA GLU A 349 13.84 -1.55 2.23
C GLU A 349 13.68 -3.08 2.11
N LYS A 350 12.43 -3.58 2.17
CA LYS A 350 12.14 -5.01 1.99
C LYS A 350 12.56 -5.51 0.60
N LEU A 351 12.27 -4.74 -0.44
CA LEU A 351 12.67 -5.06 -1.82
C LEU A 351 14.19 -5.06 -1.98
N ALA A 352 14.89 -4.09 -1.38
CA ALA A 352 16.34 -4.01 -1.42
C ALA A 352 16.99 -5.23 -0.74
N ASN A 353 16.41 -5.75 0.35
CA ASN A 353 16.88 -6.99 0.99
C ASN A 353 16.71 -8.21 0.08
N LEU A 354 15.56 -8.35 -0.59
CA LEU A 354 15.32 -9.43 -1.56
C LEU A 354 16.23 -9.31 -2.80
N LEU A 355 16.45 -8.08 -3.28
CA LEU A 355 17.36 -7.81 -4.39
C LEU A 355 18.80 -8.17 -4.02
N ASN A 356 19.26 -7.80 -2.82
CA ASN A 356 20.58 -8.17 -2.33
C ASN A 356 20.74 -9.70 -2.24
N ALA A 357 19.74 -10.44 -1.75
CA ALA A 357 19.79 -11.90 -1.73
C ALA A 357 19.89 -12.53 -3.14
N SER A 358 19.20 -11.94 -4.12
CA SER A 358 19.28 -12.35 -5.53
C SER A 358 20.68 -12.06 -6.10
N VAL A 359 21.24 -10.89 -5.78
CA VAL A 359 22.62 -10.51 -6.15
C VAL A 359 23.64 -11.45 -5.51
N ASP A 360 23.48 -11.82 -4.24
CA ASP A 360 24.40 -12.74 -3.55
C ASP A 360 24.37 -14.14 -4.18
N THR A 361 23.20 -14.59 -4.65
CA THR A 361 23.07 -15.82 -5.44
C THR A 361 23.88 -15.74 -6.74
N LEU A 362 23.83 -14.60 -7.45
CA LEU A 362 24.63 -14.37 -8.66
C LEU A 362 26.13 -14.29 -8.36
N VAL A 363 26.51 -13.68 -7.24
CA VAL A 363 27.91 -13.63 -6.78
C VAL A 363 28.43 -15.03 -6.54
N ALA A 364 27.70 -15.88 -5.80
CA ALA A 364 28.09 -17.26 -5.54
C ALA A 364 28.21 -18.08 -6.84
N ALA A 365 27.28 -17.88 -7.79
CA ALA A 365 27.36 -18.49 -9.13
C ALA A 365 28.61 -18.04 -9.89
N GLN A 366 28.89 -16.74 -9.94
CA GLN A 366 30.06 -16.15 -10.60
C GLN A 366 31.37 -16.68 -10.00
N VAL A 367 31.50 -16.72 -8.67
CA VAL A 367 32.67 -17.26 -7.97
C VAL A 367 32.89 -18.72 -8.34
N THR A 368 31.84 -19.52 -8.34
CA THR A 368 31.96 -20.94 -8.67
C THR A 368 32.36 -21.17 -10.12
N VAL A 369 31.83 -20.37 -11.07
CA VAL A 369 32.26 -20.42 -12.49
C VAL A 369 33.73 -20.06 -12.61
N ILE A 370 34.21 -19.02 -11.92
CA ILE A 370 35.63 -18.65 -11.91
C ILE A 370 36.47 -19.80 -11.37
N LEU A 371 36.17 -20.32 -10.17
CA LEU A 371 36.94 -21.40 -9.53
C LEU A 371 36.95 -22.68 -10.35
N ARG A 372 35.84 -23.03 -11.00
CA ARG A 372 35.74 -24.19 -11.88
C ARG A 372 36.59 -24.00 -13.13
N ASN A 373 36.53 -22.82 -13.75
CA ASN A 373 37.28 -22.54 -14.97
C ASN A 373 38.79 -22.39 -14.71
N THR A 374 39.20 -22.02 -13.50
CA THR A 374 40.60 -21.99 -13.07
C THR A 374 41.07 -23.32 -12.47
N ASN A 375 40.19 -24.30 -12.29
CA ASN A 375 40.44 -25.58 -11.60
C ASN A 375 40.90 -25.44 -10.14
N LEU A 376 40.56 -24.33 -9.46
CA LEU A 376 40.89 -24.11 -8.05
C LEU A 376 39.83 -24.70 -7.10
N THR A 377 38.67 -25.15 -7.61
CA THR A 377 37.57 -25.69 -6.81
C THR A 377 38.01 -26.76 -5.79
N PRO A 378 38.78 -27.81 -6.16
CA PRO A 378 39.14 -28.87 -5.21
C PRO A 378 40.03 -28.36 -4.06
N LEU A 379 40.96 -27.45 -4.38
CA LEU A 379 41.85 -26.87 -3.39
C LEU A 379 41.09 -25.96 -2.41
N VAL A 380 40.16 -25.15 -2.91
CA VAL A 380 39.30 -24.32 -2.06
C VAL A 380 38.43 -25.18 -1.14
N GLN A 381 37.84 -26.26 -1.66
CA GLN A 381 37.00 -27.17 -0.87
C GLN A 381 37.77 -27.78 0.31
N VAL A 382 38.97 -28.31 0.08
CA VAL A 382 39.80 -28.89 1.16
C VAL A 382 40.19 -27.84 2.21
N LEU A 383 40.48 -26.60 1.78
CA LEU A 383 40.82 -25.52 2.70
C LEU A 383 39.61 -25.00 3.49
N GLU A 384 38.40 -25.12 2.94
CA GLU A 384 37.15 -24.75 3.61
C GLU A 384 36.66 -25.82 4.60
N GLU A 385 36.89 -27.10 4.31
CA GLU A 385 36.62 -28.23 5.21
C GLU A 385 37.51 -28.21 6.47
N GLY A 386 38.59 -27.42 6.44
CA GLY A 386 39.59 -27.34 7.49
C GLY A 386 40.72 -28.32 7.20
N HIS A 387 41.94 -27.79 7.13
CA HIS A 387 43.15 -28.58 6.92
C HIS A 387 44.16 -28.25 8.00
N ASP A 388 44.57 -29.28 8.74
CA ASP A 388 45.67 -29.18 9.70
C ASP A 388 46.83 -30.08 9.24
N PRO A 389 47.97 -29.50 8.81
CA PRO A 389 49.13 -30.27 8.36
C PRO A 389 49.63 -31.31 9.39
N ALA A 390 49.37 -31.08 10.69
CA ALA A 390 49.78 -32.00 11.76
C ALA A 390 48.92 -33.26 11.84
N ASN A 391 47.63 -33.18 11.47
CA ASN A 391 46.66 -34.27 11.58
C ASN A 391 46.36 -34.94 10.23
N ASP A 392 46.32 -34.14 9.15
CA ASP A 392 45.87 -34.57 7.82
C ASP A 392 47.03 -34.93 6.86
N GLY A 393 48.28 -34.64 7.26
CA GLY A 393 49.47 -34.79 6.43
C GLY A 393 49.63 -33.68 5.38
N ALA A 394 50.63 -33.80 4.51
CA ALA A 394 50.89 -32.78 3.48
C ALA A 394 49.78 -32.76 2.40
N LEU A 395 49.25 -31.57 2.08
CA LEU A 395 48.22 -31.40 1.05
C LEU A 395 48.60 -32.02 -0.30
N CYS A 396 49.87 -31.89 -0.72
CA CYS A 396 50.35 -32.41 -1.99
C CYS A 396 50.36 -33.95 -2.09
N ALA A 397 50.34 -34.64 -0.95
CA ALA A 397 50.39 -36.10 -0.85
C ALA A 397 49.02 -36.74 -0.57
N ARG A 398 47.98 -35.92 -0.40
CA ARG A 398 46.62 -36.38 -0.12
C ARG A 398 46.01 -36.93 -1.41
N ASN A 399 45.42 -38.12 -1.35
CA ASN A 399 44.73 -38.74 -2.48
C ASN A 399 43.42 -37.99 -2.77
N GLY A 400 43.51 -36.93 -3.56
CA GLY A 400 42.36 -36.14 -4.03
C GLY A 400 42.67 -35.45 -5.36
N PRO A 401 41.66 -35.30 -6.25
CA PRO A 401 41.86 -34.65 -7.54
C PRO A 401 42.19 -33.16 -7.35
N GLY A 402 43.18 -32.64 -8.08
CA GLY A 402 43.50 -31.20 -8.07
C GLY A 402 44.37 -30.72 -6.91
N LEU A 403 44.95 -31.64 -6.13
CA LEU A 403 45.84 -31.33 -4.99
C LEU A 403 47.32 -31.59 -5.29
N SER A 404 47.64 -32.28 -6.37
CA SER A 404 49.03 -32.55 -6.72
C SER A 404 49.73 -31.27 -7.19
N GLU A 405 51.04 -31.17 -6.94
CA GLU A 405 51.86 -30.02 -7.37
C GLU A 405 51.69 -29.63 -8.85
N PRO A 406 51.69 -30.56 -9.84
CA PRO A 406 51.48 -30.20 -11.24
C PRO A 406 50.06 -29.69 -11.54
N GLU A 407 49.03 -30.21 -10.86
CA GLU A 407 47.65 -29.77 -11.03
C GLU A 407 47.44 -28.37 -10.45
N VAL A 408 47.98 -28.11 -9.25
CA VAL A 408 47.94 -26.78 -8.62
C VAL A 408 48.69 -25.77 -9.46
N ARG A 409 49.86 -26.15 -10.00
CA ARG A 409 50.63 -25.29 -10.92
C ARG A 409 49.82 -24.95 -12.18
N HIS A 410 49.16 -25.93 -12.78
CA HIS A 410 48.27 -25.70 -13.92
C HIS A 410 47.08 -24.79 -13.56
N ALA A 411 46.48 -24.99 -12.39
CA ALA A 411 45.39 -24.15 -11.90
C ALA A 411 45.82 -22.69 -11.69
N LEU A 412 47.02 -22.45 -11.15
CA LEU A 412 47.60 -21.11 -11.02
C LEU A 412 47.86 -20.44 -12.38
N THR A 413 48.33 -21.17 -13.39
CA THR A 413 48.47 -20.62 -14.76
C THR A 413 47.11 -20.22 -15.33
N ARG A 414 46.05 -21.00 -15.08
CA ARG A 414 44.68 -20.64 -15.50
C ARG A 414 44.13 -19.47 -14.70
N PHE A 415 44.48 -19.36 -13.42
CA PHE A 415 44.16 -18.21 -12.58
C PHE A 415 44.84 -16.94 -13.10
N ASP A 416 46.11 -17.00 -13.51
CA ASP A 416 46.80 -15.87 -14.17
C ASP A 416 46.10 -15.41 -15.46
N LEU A 417 45.53 -16.35 -16.23
CA LEU A 417 44.70 -16.01 -17.40
C LEU A 417 43.42 -15.27 -17.00
N TYR A 418 42.81 -15.65 -15.88
CA TYR A 418 41.67 -14.92 -15.30
C TYR A 418 42.08 -13.51 -14.86
N LEU A 419 43.20 -13.35 -14.14
CA LEU A 419 43.73 -12.04 -13.74
C LEU A 419 44.00 -11.12 -14.94
N SER A 420 44.43 -11.71 -16.06
CA SER A 420 44.74 -10.96 -17.28
C SER A 420 43.50 -10.56 -18.07
N ASN A 421 42.42 -11.33 -17.98
CA ASN A 421 41.17 -11.06 -18.68
C ASN A 421 39.96 -11.61 -17.89
N PRO A 422 39.46 -10.86 -16.89
CA PRO A 422 38.34 -11.31 -16.05
C PRO A 422 37.03 -11.49 -16.81
N ASP A 423 36.81 -10.70 -17.88
CA ASP A 423 35.57 -10.75 -18.68
C ASP A 423 35.34 -12.12 -19.33
N ARG A 424 36.41 -12.86 -19.67
CA ARG A 424 36.30 -14.20 -20.27
C ARG A 424 35.73 -15.25 -19.31
N PHE A 425 35.77 -14.98 -18.01
CA PHE A 425 35.30 -15.87 -16.95
C PHE A 425 33.97 -15.40 -16.35
N CYS A 426 33.32 -14.41 -16.97
CA CYS A 426 32.00 -13.94 -16.56
C CYS A 426 30.93 -15.02 -16.78
N LEU A 427 30.02 -15.08 -15.82
CA LEU A 427 28.77 -15.82 -15.86
C LEU A 427 27.92 -15.26 -17.02
N PRO A 428 27.46 -16.10 -17.97
CA PRO A 428 26.75 -15.65 -19.16
C PRO A 428 25.46 -14.91 -18.81
N GLU A 429 24.79 -15.29 -17.71
CA GLU A 429 23.54 -14.69 -17.25
C GLU A 429 23.68 -13.20 -16.90
N LEU A 430 24.89 -12.74 -16.54
CA LEU A 430 25.16 -11.31 -16.29
C LEU A 430 24.94 -10.44 -17.53
N GLN A 431 24.93 -11.02 -18.74
CA GLN A 431 24.59 -10.27 -19.94
C GLN A 431 23.12 -9.81 -19.93
N TYR A 432 22.22 -10.57 -19.31
CA TYR A 432 20.78 -10.32 -19.23
C TYR A 432 20.38 -9.41 -18.07
N LEU A 433 21.29 -9.09 -17.15
CA LEU A 433 21.03 -8.02 -16.19
C LEU A 433 20.79 -6.70 -16.93
N THR A 434 19.62 -6.10 -16.73
CA THR A 434 19.21 -4.85 -17.39
C THR A 434 20.04 -3.66 -16.91
N VAL A 435 20.47 -3.70 -15.64
CA VAL A 435 21.12 -2.57 -14.96
C VAL A 435 22.63 -2.78 -14.85
N GLN A 436 23.40 -1.85 -15.45
CA GLN A 436 24.87 -1.89 -15.41
C GLN A 436 25.45 -1.78 -13.99
N LYS A 437 24.79 -1.02 -13.10
CA LYS A 437 25.20 -0.91 -11.70
C LYS A 437 25.22 -2.28 -11.00
N LEU A 438 24.19 -3.11 -11.22
CA LEU A 438 24.13 -4.45 -10.62
C LEU A 438 25.23 -5.37 -11.15
N LYS A 439 25.54 -5.31 -12.46
CA LYS A 439 26.66 -6.07 -13.05
C LYS A 439 27.98 -5.74 -12.36
N LYS A 440 28.26 -4.45 -12.14
CA LYS A 440 29.48 -4.00 -11.44
C LYS A 440 29.52 -4.49 -10.00
N VAL A 441 28.40 -4.45 -9.29
CA VAL A 441 28.31 -4.95 -7.90
C VAL A 441 28.59 -6.44 -7.83
N VAL A 442 27.98 -7.26 -8.71
CA VAL A 442 28.22 -8.71 -8.75
C VAL A 442 29.69 -9.01 -9.05
N ARG A 443 30.27 -8.35 -10.07
CA ARG A 443 31.69 -8.52 -10.44
C ARG A 443 32.63 -8.19 -9.29
N ARG A 444 32.42 -7.04 -8.65
CA ARG A 444 33.25 -6.59 -7.53
C ARG A 444 33.14 -7.51 -6.32
N ARG A 445 31.92 -7.88 -5.89
CA ARG A 445 31.73 -8.80 -4.77
C ARG A 445 32.31 -10.20 -5.06
N ALA A 446 32.18 -10.69 -6.29
CA ALA A 446 32.79 -11.96 -6.69
C ALA A 446 34.31 -11.89 -6.72
N ALA A 447 34.88 -10.78 -7.17
CA ALA A 447 36.30 -10.50 -7.13
C ALA A 447 36.85 -10.47 -5.69
N ASP A 448 36.15 -9.79 -4.78
CA ASP A 448 36.47 -9.74 -3.35
C ASP A 448 36.44 -11.16 -2.72
N ASP A 449 35.43 -11.99 -3.03
CA ASP A 449 35.34 -13.36 -2.51
C ASP A 449 36.45 -14.27 -3.09
N VAL A 450 36.72 -14.19 -4.41
CA VAL A 450 37.82 -14.93 -5.03
C VAL A 450 39.16 -14.53 -4.43
N HIS A 451 39.38 -13.24 -4.16
CA HIS A 451 40.59 -12.74 -3.50
C HIS A 451 40.73 -13.31 -2.08
N SER A 452 39.67 -13.28 -1.27
CA SER A 452 39.65 -13.87 0.08
C SER A 452 39.97 -15.38 0.07
N ARG A 453 39.43 -16.12 -0.90
CA ARG A 453 39.76 -17.55 -1.10
C ARG A 453 41.20 -17.74 -1.55
N TYR A 454 41.71 -16.88 -2.43
CA TYR A 454 43.10 -16.91 -2.86
C TYR A 454 44.08 -16.63 -1.71
N GLU A 455 43.76 -15.73 -0.77
CA GLU A 455 44.59 -15.52 0.42
C GLU A 455 44.81 -16.81 1.22
N LYS A 456 43.75 -17.60 1.41
CA LYS A 456 43.83 -18.90 2.08
C LYS A 456 44.69 -19.88 1.30
N ILE A 457 44.51 -19.94 -0.03
CA ILE A 457 45.34 -20.75 -0.92
C ILE A 457 46.82 -20.34 -0.80
N PHE A 458 47.12 -19.05 -0.92
CA PHE A 458 48.49 -18.55 -0.85
C PHE A 458 49.18 -18.92 0.47
N ARG A 459 48.47 -18.78 1.60
CA ARG A 459 48.98 -19.21 2.92
C ARG A 459 49.27 -20.71 2.94
N ALA A 460 48.36 -21.53 2.42
CA ALA A 460 48.52 -22.98 2.38
C ALA A 460 49.67 -23.43 1.46
N LEU A 461 49.87 -22.77 0.30
CA LEU A 461 50.94 -23.08 -0.63
C LEU A 461 52.32 -22.59 -0.17
N THR A 462 52.36 -21.58 0.70
CA THR A 462 53.60 -21.03 1.28
C THR A 462 54.05 -21.78 2.54
N ASP A 463 53.14 -22.53 3.17
CA ASP A 463 53.46 -23.35 4.34
C ASP A 463 54.31 -24.58 3.93
N PRO A 464 55.56 -24.71 4.42
CA PRO A 464 56.42 -25.84 4.08
C PRO A 464 55.85 -27.19 4.53
N ALA A 465 54.93 -27.23 5.50
CA ALA A 465 54.29 -28.47 5.96
C ALA A 465 53.37 -29.10 4.91
N ASN A 466 52.89 -28.31 3.93
CA ASN A 466 52.00 -28.79 2.87
C ASN A 466 52.73 -29.36 1.66
N GLY A 467 54.06 -29.30 1.63
CA GLY A 467 54.91 -30.01 0.68
C GLY A 467 54.89 -29.46 -0.75
N TYR A 468 54.49 -28.21 -0.96
CA TYR A 468 54.55 -27.54 -2.26
C TYR A 468 55.88 -26.78 -2.43
N ASN A 469 56.45 -26.82 -3.64
CA ASN A 469 57.69 -26.10 -3.96
C ASN A 469 57.45 -25.01 -5.02
N PHE A 470 57.22 -23.79 -4.56
CA PHE A 470 57.16 -22.58 -5.38
C PHE A 470 58.35 -21.68 -5.01
N SER A 471 59.48 -21.82 -5.73
CA SER A 471 60.67 -21.01 -5.46
C SER A 471 60.41 -19.52 -5.70
N ALA A 472 60.72 -18.67 -4.71
CA ALA A 472 60.59 -17.21 -4.80
C ALA A 472 61.62 -16.54 -5.74
N ASP A 473 62.67 -17.26 -6.15
CA ASP A 473 63.72 -16.74 -7.03
C ASP A 473 63.88 -17.56 -8.32
N GLY A 474 63.85 -16.85 -9.45
CA GLY A 474 63.82 -17.37 -10.81
C GLY A 474 65.14 -17.93 -11.32
N SER A 475 65.73 -18.91 -10.64
CA SER A 475 66.90 -19.61 -11.17
C SER A 475 66.92 -21.08 -10.77
N GLN A 476 66.28 -21.93 -11.58
CA GLN A 476 66.89 -23.12 -12.18
C GLN A 476 65.86 -23.91 -13.02
N GLY A 477 66.20 -24.15 -14.30
CA GLY A 477 65.81 -25.34 -15.05
C GLY A 477 64.41 -25.43 -15.67
N ASN A 478 64.26 -24.99 -16.92
CA ASN A 478 63.47 -25.57 -18.03
C ASN A 478 62.06 -26.17 -17.84
N GLN A 479 61.34 -25.84 -16.76
CA GLN A 479 59.89 -26.07 -16.66
C GLN A 479 59.20 -24.71 -16.45
N ILE A 480 58.05 -24.51 -17.08
CA ILE A 480 57.27 -23.27 -17.08
C ILE A 480 57.05 -22.82 -15.62
N GLN A 481 57.90 -21.89 -15.13
CA GLN A 481 57.85 -21.41 -13.76
C GLN A 481 56.59 -20.58 -13.59
N THR A 482 55.60 -21.14 -12.90
CA THR A 482 54.34 -20.44 -12.59
C THR A 482 54.61 -19.57 -11.38
N LYS A 483 54.64 -18.25 -11.59
CA LYS A 483 54.99 -17.28 -10.55
C LYS A 483 53.81 -17.16 -9.59
N LEU A 484 53.97 -17.62 -8.35
CA LEU A 484 52.97 -17.41 -7.30
C LEU A 484 52.92 -15.91 -6.96
N ARG A 485 51.79 -15.25 -7.22
CA ARG A 485 51.60 -13.82 -6.94
C ARG A 485 51.20 -13.60 -5.49
N SER A 486 51.66 -12.50 -4.89
CA SER A 486 51.19 -12.13 -3.54
C SER A 486 49.70 -11.73 -3.57
N PRO A 487 48.97 -11.88 -2.47
CA PRO A 487 47.58 -11.44 -2.40
C PRO A 487 47.37 -9.95 -2.71
N GLU A 488 48.35 -9.09 -2.41
CA GLU A 488 48.31 -7.66 -2.75
C GLU A 488 48.34 -7.45 -4.27
N GLN A 489 49.22 -8.17 -4.98
CA GLN A 489 49.29 -8.11 -6.45
C GLN A 489 48.01 -8.64 -7.10
N VAL A 490 47.37 -9.66 -6.51
CA VAL A 490 46.10 -10.19 -6.98
C VAL A 490 44.96 -9.19 -6.73
N ALA A 491 44.95 -8.51 -5.57
CA ALA A 491 43.98 -7.45 -5.29
C ALA A 491 44.07 -6.31 -6.33
N GLU A 492 45.28 -5.84 -6.65
CA GLU A 492 45.49 -4.78 -7.65
C GLU A 492 45.00 -5.19 -9.05
N LEU A 493 45.06 -6.48 -9.39
CA LEU A 493 44.69 -6.98 -10.71
C LEU A 493 43.22 -7.35 -10.85
N ILE A 494 42.53 -7.74 -9.77
CA ILE A 494 41.10 -8.11 -9.84
C ILE A 494 40.19 -6.95 -9.41
N LEU A 495 40.59 -6.15 -8.41
CA LEU A 495 39.70 -5.15 -7.78
C LEU A 495 39.71 -3.78 -8.48
N ASN A 496 40.65 -3.54 -9.41
CA ASN A 496 40.72 -2.30 -10.19
C ASN A 496 39.91 -2.34 -11.51
N PHE A 497 39.20 -3.44 -11.78
CA PHE A 497 38.24 -3.61 -12.87
C PHE A 497 36.80 -3.51 -12.36
#